data_AF-A0A6A3H6J5-F1
#
_entry.id   AF-A0A6A3H6J5-F1
#
_cell.length_a   1.000
_cell.length_b   1.000
_cell.length_c   1.000
_cell.angle_alpha   90.00
_cell.angle_beta   90.00
_cell.angle_gamma   90.00
#
_symmetry.space_group_name_H-M   'P 1'
#
loop_
_entity.id
_entity.type
_entity.pdbx_description
1 polymer ?
#
loop_
_entity_poly.entity_id
_entity_poly.type
_entity_poly.pdbx_seq_one_letter_code
_entity_poly.pdbx_strand_id
1 'polypeptide(L)'
;MKAWQGIAERLNKLSTFNMCSVNSKSCQNRFNTLLTRHRMQEVESARASGVDEEYTEFRGLMDDIVSDFDEWESERQRTKEQHVRESDAKETAGAVVRDSAMLRLRGQRLADAKRASEGDGNGEGLRCDASATAQSKETPTKAKNAILASLVPLMESQVEQAQGLQEVLREDILLRRQQHDEMLAVRKREREEEYQERREQREQEFKFRQAQMEAESQRISMMIAILSQHASAAQPKEGSDE
;
A
#
# COMPACT_ATOMS: atom_id res chain seq x y z
N MET A 1 19.56 -5.80 8.82
CA MET A 1 20.64 -6.19 9.75
C MET A 1 20.97 -5.09 10.76
N LYS A 2 21.25 -3.83 10.35
CA LYS A 2 21.63 -2.74 11.28
C LYS A 2 20.59 -2.45 12.38
N ALA A 3 19.30 -2.48 12.06
CA ALA A 3 18.23 -2.26 13.07
C ALA A 3 18.27 -3.32 14.19
N TRP A 4 18.35 -4.60 13.82
CA TRP A 4 18.46 -5.71 14.78
C TRP A 4 19.74 -5.68 15.61
N GLN A 5 20.83 -5.20 15.01
CA GLN A 5 22.09 -4.97 15.74
C GLN A 5 21.93 -3.91 16.82
N GLY A 6 21.29 -2.77 16.51
CA GLY A 6 21.01 -1.73 17.50
C GLY A 6 20.07 -2.20 18.61
N ILE A 7 19.11 -3.08 18.30
CA ILE A 7 18.24 -3.71 19.31
C ILE A 7 19.06 -4.63 20.22
N ALA A 8 19.89 -5.50 19.65
CA ALA A 8 20.76 -6.39 20.42
C ALA A 8 21.68 -5.63 21.36
N GLU A 9 22.29 -4.54 20.89
CA GLU A 9 23.15 -3.67 21.72
C GLU A 9 22.39 -3.00 22.86
N ARG A 10 21.15 -2.56 22.62
CA ARG A 10 20.30 -2.01 23.69
C ARG A 10 19.92 -3.07 24.72
N LEU A 11 19.50 -4.25 24.28
CA LEU A 11 19.13 -5.35 25.17
C LEU A 11 20.31 -5.78 26.05
N ASN A 12 21.52 -5.88 25.49
CA ASN A 12 22.72 -6.24 26.26
C ASN A 12 23.16 -5.15 27.26
N LYS A 13 22.67 -3.91 27.13
CA LYS A 13 22.95 -2.82 28.09
C LYS A 13 21.95 -2.75 29.24
N LEU A 14 20.80 -3.42 29.13
CA LEU A 14 19.77 -3.41 30.17
C LEU A 14 20.15 -4.39 31.28
N SER A 15 20.35 -3.86 32.49
CA SER A 15 20.67 -4.68 33.68
C SER A 15 19.54 -5.60 34.12
N THR A 16 18.30 -5.27 33.76
CA THR A 16 17.09 -6.05 34.05
C THR A 16 16.87 -7.19 33.05
N PHE A 17 17.63 -7.22 31.96
CA PHE A 17 17.46 -8.19 30.90
C PHE A 17 18.41 -9.37 31.12
N ASN A 18 17.86 -10.48 31.64
CA ASN A 18 18.63 -11.61 32.15
C ASN A 18 19.24 -12.53 31.08
N MET A 19 19.13 -12.22 29.78
CA MET A 19 19.80 -12.99 28.72
C MET A 19 21.18 -12.41 28.42
N CYS A 20 22.22 -13.20 28.66
CA CYS A 20 23.58 -12.86 28.24
C CYS A 20 23.73 -12.90 26.71
N SER A 21 24.47 -11.90 26.19
CA SER A 21 25.03 -11.86 24.83
C SER A 21 24.04 -12.11 23.68
N VAL A 22 22.93 -11.35 23.67
CA VAL A 22 21.99 -11.37 22.55
C VAL A 22 22.64 -10.82 21.28
N ASN A 23 22.48 -11.54 20.18
CA ASN A 23 22.93 -11.11 18.86
C ASN A 23 21.74 -10.72 17.96
N SER A 24 22.02 -9.98 16.89
CA SER A 24 21.01 -9.47 15.95
C SER A 24 20.11 -10.55 15.35
N LYS A 25 20.67 -11.71 15.01
CA LYS A 25 19.91 -12.86 14.46
C LYS A 25 18.99 -13.48 15.50
N SER A 26 19.44 -13.55 16.76
CA SER A 26 18.64 -14.02 17.89
C SER A 26 17.44 -13.09 18.13
N CYS A 27 17.65 -11.77 18.14
CA CYS A 27 16.56 -10.79 18.23
C CYS A 27 15.50 -11.02 17.15
N GLN A 28 15.95 -11.12 15.89
CA GLN A 28 15.04 -11.32 14.76
C GLN A 28 14.26 -12.64 14.88
N ASN A 29 14.94 -13.74 15.19
CA ASN A 29 14.30 -15.04 15.33
C ASN A 29 13.28 -15.06 16.47
N ARG A 30 13.62 -14.44 17.62
CA ARG A 30 12.72 -14.35 18.77
C ARG A 30 11.51 -13.49 18.45
N PHE A 31 11.69 -12.36 17.78
CA PHE A 31 10.60 -11.51 17.31
C PHE A 31 9.65 -12.28 16.38
N ASN A 32 10.18 -12.95 15.35
CA ASN A 32 9.37 -13.76 14.44
C ASN A 32 8.61 -14.87 15.17
N THR A 33 9.27 -15.54 16.12
CA THR A 33 8.64 -16.59 16.94
C THR A 33 7.49 -16.02 17.80
N LEU A 34 7.64 -14.81 18.33
CA LEU A 34 6.57 -14.13 19.08
C LEU A 34 5.38 -13.82 18.19
N LEU A 35 5.62 -13.24 17.01
CA LEU A 35 4.56 -12.97 16.03
C LEU A 35 3.82 -14.24 15.60
N THR A 36 4.55 -15.29 15.26
CA THR A 36 3.96 -16.57 14.85
C THR A 36 3.12 -17.18 15.96
N ARG A 37 3.64 -17.21 17.20
CA ARG A 37 2.90 -17.76 18.34
C ARG A 37 1.62 -16.98 18.59
N HIS A 38 1.68 -15.65 18.57
CA HIS A 38 0.50 -14.80 18.79
C HIS A 38 -0.57 -15.04 17.73
N ARG A 39 -0.18 -15.11 16.45
CA ARG A 39 -1.11 -15.43 15.36
C ARG A 39 -1.74 -16.81 15.49
N MET A 40 -0.96 -17.81 15.93
CA MET A 40 -1.50 -19.15 16.19
C MET A 40 -2.49 -19.12 17.35
N GLN A 41 -2.18 -18.39 18.42
CA GLN A 41 -3.07 -18.19 19.55
C GLN A 41 -4.37 -17.54 19.08
N GLU A 42 -4.34 -16.44 18.34
CA GLU A 42 -5.55 -15.81 17.78
C GLU A 42 -6.43 -16.78 16.97
N VAL A 43 -5.81 -17.65 16.16
CA VAL A 43 -6.53 -18.67 15.37
C VAL A 43 -7.10 -19.78 16.26
N GLU A 44 -6.33 -20.23 17.25
CA GLU A 44 -6.76 -21.24 18.23
C GLU A 44 -7.88 -20.69 19.11
N SER A 45 -7.79 -19.45 19.57
CA SER A 45 -8.81 -18.68 20.29
C SER A 45 -10.11 -18.57 19.49
N ALA A 46 -10.01 -18.15 18.22
CA ALA A 46 -11.17 -18.06 17.32
C ALA A 46 -11.82 -19.44 17.11
N ARG A 47 -11.02 -20.52 17.10
CA ARG A 47 -11.51 -21.90 16.94
C ARG A 47 -12.06 -22.51 18.22
N ALA A 48 -11.53 -22.11 19.38
CA ALA A 48 -11.88 -22.62 20.70
C ALA A 48 -13.01 -21.83 21.37
N SER A 49 -13.66 -20.91 20.64
CA SER A 49 -14.80 -20.08 21.06
C SER A 49 -15.77 -20.87 21.96
N GLY A 50 -15.58 -20.72 23.26
CA GLY A 50 -16.13 -21.61 24.29
C GLY A 50 -15.27 -21.63 25.57
N VAL A 51 -13.97 -21.31 25.49
CA VAL A 51 -13.08 -21.14 26.65
C VAL A 51 -12.87 -19.65 26.96
N ASP A 52 -12.93 -19.30 28.24
CA ASP A 52 -12.67 -17.96 28.78
C ASP A 52 -11.18 -17.61 28.60
N GLU A 53 -10.88 -16.68 27.70
CA GLU A 53 -9.51 -16.18 27.52
C GLU A 53 -9.35 -14.86 28.24
N GLU A 54 -8.55 -14.88 29.29
CA GLU A 54 -8.20 -13.69 30.06
C GLU A 54 -7.46 -12.69 29.16
N TYR A 55 -8.07 -11.51 28.95
CA TYR A 55 -7.41 -10.40 28.28
C TYR A 55 -6.23 -9.94 29.14
N THR A 56 -5.03 -9.95 28.55
CA THR A 56 -3.82 -9.41 29.19
C THR A 56 -3.33 -8.22 28.38
N GLU A 57 -2.76 -7.22 29.06
CA GLU A 57 -2.13 -6.06 28.40
C GLU A 57 -1.05 -6.49 27.38
N PHE A 58 -0.37 -7.61 27.67
CA PHE A 58 0.58 -8.23 26.74
C PHE A 58 -0.08 -8.63 25.42
N ARG A 59 -1.30 -9.18 25.46
CA ARG A 59 -2.03 -9.57 24.25
C ARG A 59 -2.41 -8.36 23.42
N GLY A 60 -2.92 -7.30 24.05
CA GLY A 60 -3.22 -6.03 23.37
C GLY A 60 -1.98 -5.41 22.73
N LEU A 61 -0.85 -5.38 23.43
CA LEU A 61 0.41 -4.89 22.86
C LEU A 61 0.88 -5.75 21.67
N MET A 62 0.69 -7.06 21.73
CA MET A 62 1.03 -7.96 20.61
C MET A 62 0.12 -7.75 19.41
N ASP A 63 -1.17 -7.44 19.60
CA ASP A 63 -2.09 -7.07 18.53
C ASP A 63 -1.61 -5.81 17.80
N ASP A 64 -1.25 -4.77 18.56
CA ASP A 64 -0.72 -3.51 18.02
C ASP A 64 0.57 -3.75 17.22
N ILE A 65 1.51 -4.51 17.79
CA ILE A 65 2.79 -4.85 17.13
C ILE A 65 2.57 -5.62 15.83
N VAL A 66 1.62 -6.57 15.81
CA VAL A 66 1.32 -7.35 14.60
C VAL A 66 0.70 -6.46 13.53
N SER A 67 -0.23 -5.58 13.91
CA SER A 67 -0.86 -4.60 13.01
C SER A 67 0.18 -3.70 12.34
N ASP A 68 1.05 -3.07 13.14
CA ASP A 68 2.11 -2.19 12.65
C ASP A 68 3.09 -2.94 11.72
N PHE A 69 3.43 -4.18 12.08
CA PHE A 69 4.34 -5.00 11.28
C PHE A 69 3.74 -5.39 9.92
N ASP A 70 2.46 -5.73 9.89
CA ASP A 70 1.77 -6.10 8.66
C ASP A 70 1.53 -4.91 7.73
N GLU A 71 1.26 -3.72 8.28
CA GLU A 71 1.20 -2.49 7.51
C GLU A 71 2.58 -2.16 6.91
N TRP A 72 3.65 -2.25 7.72
CA TRP A 72 5.01 -2.04 7.24
C TRP A 72 5.41 -3.06 6.16
N GLU A 73 5.08 -4.33 6.33
CA GLU A 73 5.39 -5.37 5.34
C GLU A 73 4.63 -5.14 4.03
N SER A 74 3.35 -4.74 4.12
CA SER A 74 2.53 -4.39 2.96
C SER A 74 3.11 -3.19 2.22
N GLU A 75 3.50 -2.12 2.91
CA GLU A 75 4.11 -0.93 2.30
C GLU A 75 5.45 -1.26 1.63
N ARG A 76 6.27 -2.07 2.30
CA ARG A 76 7.54 -2.54 1.74
C ARG A 76 7.32 -3.33 0.45
N GLN A 77 6.26 -4.14 0.39
CA GLN A 77 5.92 -4.91 -0.80
C GLN A 77 5.40 -4.01 -1.93
N ARG A 78 4.51 -3.05 -1.63
CA ARG A 78 4.05 -2.03 -2.59
C ARG A 78 5.20 -1.26 -3.22
N THR A 79 6.16 -0.80 -2.41
CA THR A 79 7.32 -0.07 -2.91
C THR A 79 8.16 -0.90 -3.87
N LYS A 80 8.36 -2.19 -3.57
CA LYS A 80 9.09 -3.10 -4.46
C LYS A 80 8.35 -3.31 -5.78
N GLU A 81 7.05 -3.55 -5.72
CA GLU A 81 6.22 -3.73 -6.91
C GLU A 81 6.17 -2.48 -7.78
N GLN A 82 6.12 -1.31 -7.16
CA GLN A 82 6.22 -0.03 -7.86
C GLN A 82 7.57 0.11 -8.58
N HIS A 83 8.68 -0.21 -7.91
CA HIS A 83 10.00 -0.14 -8.51
C HIS A 83 10.14 -1.12 -9.69
N VAL A 84 9.62 -2.34 -9.57
CA VAL A 84 9.58 -3.30 -10.68
C VAL A 84 8.77 -2.74 -11.84
N ARG A 85 7.56 -2.24 -11.58
CA ARG A 85 6.69 -1.65 -12.61
C ARG A 85 7.35 -0.45 -13.30
N GLU A 86 8.06 0.39 -12.56
CA GLU A 86 8.79 1.53 -13.12
C GLU A 86 9.96 1.06 -14.01
N SER A 87 10.67 0.01 -13.59
CA SER A 87 11.72 -0.61 -14.40
C SER A 87 11.16 -1.16 -15.71
N ASP A 88 10.06 -1.90 -15.66
CA ASP A 88 9.40 -2.47 -16.84
C ASP A 88 8.86 -1.36 -17.77
N ALA A 89 8.33 -0.28 -17.20
CA ALA A 89 7.90 0.89 -17.96
C ALA A 89 9.07 1.56 -18.69
N LYS A 90 10.25 1.65 -18.05
CA LYS A 90 11.47 2.19 -18.69
C LYS A 90 11.98 1.26 -19.80
N GLU A 91 11.94 -0.05 -19.58
CA GLU A 91 12.37 -1.03 -20.58
C GLU A 91 11.47 -1.00 -21.82
N THR A 92 10.15 -1.00 -21.62
CA THR A 92 9.16 -0.92 -22.70
C THR A 92 9.26 0.39 -23.48
N ALA A 93 9.41 1.54 -22.80
CA ALA A 93 9.67 2.82 -23.47
C ALA A 93 10.96 2.79 -24.31
N GLY A 94 12.03 2.19 -23.77
CA GLY A 94 13.29 2.02 -24.50
C GLY A 94 13.16 1.11 -25.74
N ALA A 95 12.33 0.07 -25.67
CA ALA A 95 12.05 -0.80 -26.81
C ALA A 95 11.37 -0.03 -27.95
N VAL A 96 10.34 0.78 -27.65
CA VAL A 96 9.65 1.60 -28.65
C VAL A 96 10.60 2.57 -29.36
N VAL A 97 11.50 3.22 -28.60
CA VAL A 97 12.51 4.12 -29.17
C VAL A 97 13.46 3.36 -30.11
N ARG A 98 13.97 2.19 -29.69
CA ARG A 98 14.83 1.36 -30.55
C ARG A 98 14.12 0.93 -31.83
N ASP A 99 12.88 0.48 -31.72
CA ASP A 99 12.09 0.02 -32.87
C ASP A 99 11.84 1.16 -33.87
N SER A 100 11.48 2.34 -33.38
CA SER A 100 11.27 3.53 -34.22
C SER A 100 12.56 3.97 -34.94
N ALA A 101 13.72 3.92 -34.26
CA ALA A 101 15.02 4.23 -34.85
C ALA A 101 15.41 3.20 -35.92
N MET A 102 15.17 1.91 -35.67
CA MET A 102 15.44 0.83 -36.62
C MET A 102 14.56 0.91 -37.88
N LEU A 103 13.28 1.28 -37.71
CA LEU A 103 12.38 1.56 -38.84
C LEU A 103 12.89 2.73 -39.69
N ARG A 104 13.33 3.82 -39.06
CA ARG A 104 13.91 4.98 -39.77
C ARG A 104 15.18 4.63 -40.54
N LEU A 105 16.09 3.87 -39.93
CA LEU A 105 17.31 3.40 -40.58
C LEU A 105 17.03 2.49 -41.78
N ARG A 106 16.06 1.57 -41.66
CA ARG A 106 15.61 0.74 -42.78
C ARG A 106 15.05 1.59 -43.92
N GLY A 107 14.23 2.60 -43.60
CA GLY A 107 13.68 3.55 -44.57
C GLY A 107 14.77 4.34 -45.31
N GLN A 108 15.78 4.85 -44.59
CA GLN A 108 16.93 5.52 -45.20
C GLN A 108 17.71 4.59 -46.14
N ARG A 109 18.00 3.37 -45.69
CA ARG A 109 18.73 2.38 -46.52
C ARG A 109 18.00 2.04 -47.82
N LEU A 110 16.66 1.95 -47.78
CA LEU A 110 15.83 1.75 -48.97
C LEU A 110 15.85 2.96 -49.91
N ALA A 111 15.78 4.18 -49.37
CA ALA A 111 15.86 5.41 -50.14
C ALA A 111 17.23 5.59 -50.83
N ASP A 112 18.32 5.28 -50.12
CA ASP A 112 19.68 5.34 -50.64
C ASP A 112 19.91 4.28 -51.73
N ALA A 113 19.39 3.06 -51.55
CA ALA A 113 19.44 2.01 -52.57
C ALA A 113 18.66 2.40 -53.84
N LYS A 114 17.53 3.09 -53.69
CA LYS A 114 16.76 3.60 -54.83
C LYS A 114 17.51 4.70 -55.59
N ARG A 115 18.16 5.64 -54.90
CA ARG A 115 19.04 6.64 -55.52
C ARG A 115 20.23 6.01 -56.25
N ALA A 116 20.80 4.94 -55.72
CA ALA A 116 21.90 4.23 -56.36
C ALA A 116 21.45 3.47 -57.64
N SER A 117 20.18 3.06 -57.72
CA SER A 117 19.60 2.40 -58.90
C SER A 117 19.16 3.37 -60.01
N GLU A 118 18.91 4.64 -59.69
CA GLU A 118 18.50 5.68 -60.65
C GLU A 118 19.72 6.46 -61.23
N GLY A 119 20.94 6.11 -60.80
CA GLY A 119 22.19 6.73 -61.21
C GLY A 119 23.03 5.88 -62.16
N ASP A 120 22.49 5.49 -63.31
CA ASP A 120 23.29 5.07 -64.47
C ASP A 120 22.88 5.93 -65.68
N GLY A 121 23.59 7.05 -65.85
CA GLY A 121 23.27 8.09 -66.81
C GLY A 121 24.29 9.24 -66.78
N ASN A 122 25.52 8.91 -67.18
CA ASN A 122 26.53 9.77 -67.85
C ASN A 122 26.53 11.31 -67.58
N GLY A 123 27.64 11.85 -67.04
CA GLY A 123 28.06 13.22 -67.37
C GLY A 123 28.66 14.09 -66.24
N GLU A 124 29.99 14.12 -66.20
CA GLU A 124 30.88 15.24 -65.83
C GLU A 124 30.87 15.89 -64.43
N GLY A 125 32.09 16.15 -63.96
CA GLY A 125 32.42 16.64 -62.63
C GLY A 125 31.86 18.03 -62.32
N LEU A 126 31.24 18.13 -61.15
CA LEU A 126 30.88 19.39 -60.50
C LEU A 126 32.15 20.15 -60.11
N ARG A 127 32.59 21.02 -61.02
CA ARG A 127 33.41 22.20 -60.67
C ARG A 127 32.57 23.13 -59.82
N CYS A 128 33.15 23.54 -58.70
CA CYS A 128 32.70 24.63 -57.86
C CYS A 128 32.98 25.97 -58.56
N ASP A 129 31.97 26.57 -59.19
CA ASP A 129 32.02 27.98 -59.57
C ASP A 129 31.03 28.79 -58.74
N ALA A 130 31.58 29.47 -57.74
CA ALA A 130 30.98 30.61 -57.12
C ALA A 130 31.00 31.76 -58.14
N SER A 131 29.87 32.10 -58.74
CA SER A 131 29.68 33.42 -59.32
C SER A 131 28.36 34.00 -58.84
N ALA A 132 28.51 35.10 -58.09
CA ALA A 132 27.43 35.99 -57.74
C ALA A 132 26.80 36.52 -59.02
N THR A 133 25.47 36.44 -59.12
CA THR A 133 24.72 37.42 -59.92
C THR A 133 23.46 37.78 -59.15
N ALA A 134 23.44 39.04 -58.72
CA ALA A 134 22.32 39.70 -58.10
C ALA A 134 21.19 39.95 -59.12
N GLN A 135 20.02 40.26 -58.57
CA GLN A 135 18.82 40.85 -59.18
C GLN A 135 17.69 39.89 -59.58
N SER A 136 16.71 39.76 -58.68
CA SER A 136 15.31 39.92 -59.07
C SER A 136 14.50 40.42 -57.87
N LYS A 137 14.13 41.72 -57.92
CA LYS A 137 13.16 42.37 -57.02
C LYS A 137 11.78 42.19 -57.64
N GLU A 138 11.01 41.19 -57.21
CA GLU A 138 9.55 41.21 -57.30
C GLU A 138 8.96 40.50 -56.08
N THR A 139 8.16 41.22 -55.30
CA THR A 139 7.65 40.79 -54.00
C THR A 139 6.25 40.15 -54.13
N PRO A 140 6.07 38.85 -53.84
CA PRO A 140 4.76 38.23 -53.65
C PRO A 140 4.37 38.26 -52.16
N THR A 141 4.65 39.37 -51.46
CA THR A 141 4.43 39.46 -50.00
C THR A 141 2.96 39.43 -49.63
N LYS A 142 2.07 40.00 -50.45
CA LYS A 142 0.63 40.07 -50.15
C LYS A 142 -0.04 38.69 -50.09
N ALA A 143 0.26 37.81 -51.06
CA ALA A 143 -0.30 36.46 -51.12
C ALA A 143 0.27 35.56 -50.00
N LYS A 144 1.58 35.65 -49.73
CA LYS A 144 2.22 34.92 -48.62
C LYS A 144 1.69 35.37 -47.26
N ASN A 145 1.50 36.67 -47.07
CA ASN A 145 0.95 37.23 -45.85
C ASN A 145 -0.54 36.85 -45.66
N ALA A 146 -1.31 36.77 -46.74
CA ALA A 146 -2.70 36.31 -46.69
C ALA A 146 -2.82 34.81 -46.32
N ILE A 147 -1.94 33.97 -46.86
CA ILE A 147 -1.88 32.53 -46.51
C ILE A 147 -1.46 32.36 -45.05
N LEU A 148 -0.45 33.11 -44.58
CA LEU A 148 -0.04 33.09 -43.17
C LEU A 148 -1.16 33.57 -42.25
N ALA A 149 -1.88 34.64 -42.63
CA ALA A 149 -2.99 35.17 -41.86
C ALA A 149 -4.17 34.18 -41.73
N SER A 150 -4.41 33.31 -42.71
CA SER A 150 -5.45 32.27 -42.60
C SER A 150 -4.99 31.02 -41.83
N LEU A 151 -3.68 30.78 -41.76
CA LEU A 151 -3.12 29.60 -41.09
C LEU A 151 -2.99 29.80 -39.57
N VAL A 152 -2.74 31.04 -39.12
CA VAL A 152 -2.57 31.38 -37.70
C VAL A 152 -3.80 31.02 -36.86
N PRO A 153 -5.05 31.41 -37.21
CA PRO A 153 -6.24 31.02 -36.44
C PRO A 153 -6.50 29.51 -36.43
N LEU A 154 -6.12 28.80 -37.51
CA LEU A 154 -6.24 27.35 -37.59
C LEU A 154 -5.24 26.65 -36.65
N MET A 155 -4.01 27.15 -36.56
CA MET A 155 -3.01 26.66 -35.62
C MET A 155 -3.40 26.96 -34.18
N GLU A 156 -3.91 28.17 -33.89
CA GLU A 156 -4.43 28.54 -32.58
C GLU A 156 -5.58 27.62 -32.17
N SER A 157 -6.55 27.37 -33.06
CA SER A 157 -7.65 26.44 -32.82
C SER A 157 -7.18 25.00 -32.57
N GLN A 158 -6.17 24.51 -33.30
CA GLN A 158 -5.60 23.18 -33.07
C GLN A 158 -4.84 23.08 -31.74
N VAL A 159 -4.13 24.14 -31.35
CA VAL A 159 -3.43 24.20 -30.06
C VAL A 159 -4.43 24.22 -28.91
N GLU A 160 -5.49 25.02 -29.01
CA GLU A 160 -6.58 25.05 -28.02
C GLU A 160 -7.27 23.68 -27.90
N GLN A 161 -7.54 23.01 -29.04
CA GLN A 161 -8.13 21.68 -29.05
C GLN A 161 -7.21 20.62 -28.42
N ALA A 162 -5.90 20.70 -28.67
CA ALA A 162 -4.91 19.82 -28.06
C ALA A 162 -4.76 20.08 -26.55
N GLN A 163 -4.84 21.34 -26.12
CA GLN A 163 -4.81 21.72 -24.71
C GLN A 163 -6.06 21.21 -23.97
N GLY A 164 -7.25 21.37 -24.56
CA GLY A 164 -8.50 20.86 -23.99
C GLY A 164 -8.48 19.33 -23.82
N LEU A 165 -7.93 18.58 -24.78
CA LEU A 165 -7.78 17.13 -24.65
C LEU A 165 -6.78 16.73 -23.56
N GLN A 166 -5.68 17.45 -23.39
CA GLN A 166 -4.73 17.21 -22.30
C GLN A 166 -5.35 17.48 -20.93
N GLU A 167 -6.17 18.52 -20.82
CA GLU A 167 -6.84 18.89 -19.58
C GLU A 167 -7.87 17.82 -19.16
N VAL A 168 -8.71 17.37 -20.10
CA VAL A 168 -9.66 16.26 -19.87
C VAL A 168 -8.94 14.98 -19.46
N LEU A 169 -7.82 14.63 -20.11
CA LEU A 169 -7.05 13.43 -19.75
C LEU A 169 -6.43 13.54 -18.36
N ARG A 170 -5.96 14.73 -17.98
CA ARG A 170 -5.42 14.99 -16.63
C ARG A 170 -6.51 14.85 -15.57
N GLU A 171 -7.70 15.39 -15.83
CA GLU A 171 -8.84 15.23 -14.93
C GLU A 171 -9.27 13.77 -14.81
N ASP A 172 -9.31 13.00 -15.90
CA ASP A 172 -9.65 11.56 -15.86
C ASP A 172 -8.64 10.76 -15.02
N ILE A 173 -7.34 11.06 -15.14
CA ILE A 173 -6.29 10.40 -14.34
C ILE A 173 -6.46 10.74 -12.85
N LEU A 174 -6.74 12.01 -12.52
CA LEU A 174 -6.97 12.43 -11.13
C LEU A 174 -8.22 11.79 -10.56
N LEU A 175 -9.30 11.73 -11.34
CA LEU A 175 -10.57 11.14 -10.93
C LEU A 175 -10.40 9.64 -10.67
N ARG A 176 -9.72 8.90 -11.55
CA ARG A 176 -9.41 7.47 -11.33
C ARG A 176 -8.57 7.24 -10.08
N ARG A 177 -7.60 8.11 -9.81
CA ARG A 177 -6.76 8.03 -8.61
C ARG A 177 -7.59 8.29 -7.35
N GLN A 178 -8.42 9.33 -7.37
CA GLN A 178 -9.32 9.66 -6.26
C GLN A 178 -10.29 8.50 -5.99
N GLN A 179 -10.93 7.95 -7.03
CA GLN A 179 -11.83 6.80 -6.90
C GLN A 179 -11.13 5.57 -6.30
N HIS A 180 -9.87 5.33 -6.69
CA HIS A 180 -9.07 4.25 -6.12
C HIS A 180 -8.73 4.49 -4.65
N ASP A 181 -8.33 5.71 -4.29
CA ASP A 181 -8.02 6.08 -2.91
C ASP A 181 -9.26 6.02 -2.02
N GLU A 182 -10.42 6.45 -2.53
CA GLU A 182 -11.73 6.32 -1.86
C GLU A 182 -12.11 4.84 -1.65
N MET A 183 -11.93 3.99 -2.66
CA MET A 183 -12.17 2.54 -2.54
C MET A 183 -11.29 1.89 -1.47
N LEU A 184 -10.02 2.27 -1.39
CA LEU A 184 -9.13 1.82 -0.32
C LEU A 184 -9.56 2.35 1.06
N ALA A 185 -10.00 3.60 1.14
CA ALA A 185 -10.48 4.20 2.38
C ALA A 185 -11.78 3.54 2.86
N VAL A 186 -12.69 3.16 1.96
CA VAL A 186 -13.89 2.39 2.29
C VAL A 186 -13.51 1.03 2.84
N ARG A 187 -12.65 0.27 2.16
CA ARG A 187 -12.17 -1.04 2.67
C ARG A 187 -11.45 -0.95 4.01
N LYS A 188 -10.72 0.15 4.24
CA LYS A 188 -10.05 0.37 5.54
C LYS A 188 -11.10 0.59 6.64
N ARG A 189 -12.09 1.46 6.39
CA ARG A 189 -13.20 1.71 7.33
C ARG A 189 -14.02 0.46 7.62
N GLU A 190 -14.39 -0.31 6.60
CA GLU A 190 -15.14 -1.57 6.78
C GLU A 190 -14.39 -2.54 7.69
N ARG A 191 -13.07 -2.69 7.52
CA ARG A 191 -12.26 -3.52 8.43
C ARG A 191 -12.24 -2.96 9.84
N GLU A 192 -12.03 -1.65 10.00
CA GLU A 192 -12.02 -1.00 11.31
C GLU A 192 -13.37 -1.15 12.03
N GLU A 193 -14.48 -0.97 11.32
CA GLU A 193 -15.85 -1.18 11.83
C GLU A 193 -16.05 -2.64 12.23
N GLU A 194 -15.64 -3.60 11.40
CA GLU A 194 -15.74 -5.03 11.73
C GLU A 194 -14.89 -5.41 12.97
N TYR A 195 -13.73 -4.77 13.15
CA TYR A 195 -12.92 -4.91 14.36
C TYR A 195 -13.62 -4.31 15.58
N GLN A 196 -14.22 -3.13 15.45
CA GLN A 196 -14.96 -2.48 16.55
C GLN A 196 -16.20 -3.28 16.93
N GLU A 197 -17.01 -3.72 15.97
CA GLU A 197 -18.17 -4.56 16.23
C GLU A 197 -17.77 -5.86 16.93
N ARG A 198 -16.68 -6.51 16.49
CA ARG A 198 -16.17 -7.69 17.19
C ARG A 198 -15.70 -7.38 18.61
N ARG A 199 -15.13 -6.20 18.86
CA ARG A 199 -14.76 -5.77 20.23
C ARG A 199 -16.00 -5.53 21.09
N GLU A 200 -16.99 -4.83 20.57
CA GLU A 200 -18.23 -4.52 21.27
C GLU A 200 -19.05 -5.78 21.56
N GLN A 201 -19.15 -6.70 20.59
CA GLN A 201 -19.80 -8.00 20.80
C GLN A 201 -19.12 -8.77 21.92
N ARG A 202 -17.79 -8.83 21.93
CA ARG A 202 -17.03 -9.48 23.02
C ARG A 202 -17.25 -8.78 24.36
N GLU A 203 -17.32 -7.45 24.39
CA GLU A 203 -17.57 -6.70 25.63
C GLU A 203 -19.00 -6.92 26.16
N GLN A 204 -20.00 -6.93 25.28
CA GLN A 204 -21.38 -7.22 25.65
C GLN A 204 -21.53 -8.66 26.15
N GLU A 205 -20.89 -9.61 25.48
CA GLU A 205 -20.87 -11.01 25.90
C GLU A 205 -20.19 -11.19 27.26
N PHE A 206 -19.06 -10.51 27.49
CA PHE A 206 -18.38 -10.49 28.79
C PHE A 206 -19.29 -9.94 29.89
N LYS A 207 -19.93 -8.78 29.67
CA LYS A 207 -20.85 -8.17 30.63
C LYS A 207 -22.05 -9.07 30.95
N PHE A 208 -22.64 -9.69 29.93
CA PHE A 208 -23.76 -10.60 30.10
C PHE A 208 -23.37 -11.82 30.95
N ARG A 209 -22.23 -12.44 30.66
CA ARG A 209 -21.74 -13.59 31.45
C ARG A 209 -21.32 -13.21 32.86
N GLN A 210 -20.70 -12.05 33.06
CA GLN A 210 -20.35 -11.55 34.38
C GLN A 210 -21.60 -11.39 35.25
N ALA A 211 -22.67 -10.79 34.71
CA ALA A 211 -23.94 -10.67 35.40
C ALA A 211 -24.56 -12.04 35.75
N GLN A 212 -24.40 -13.04 34.88
CA GLN A 212 -24.86 -14.41 35.15
C GLN A 212 -24.09 -15.06 36.31
N MET A 213 -22.76 -14.95 36.32
CA MET A 213 -21.92 -15.44 37.43
C MET A 213 -22.27 -14.75 38.76
N GLU A 214 -22.48 -13.44 38.75
CA GLU A 214 -22.91 -12.70 39.94
C GLU A 214 -24.26 -13.18 40.47
N ALA A 215 -25.23 -13.43 39.58
CA ALA A 215 -26.53 -13.96 39.94
C ALA A 215 -26.44 -15.38 40.55
N GLU A 216 -25.57 -16.24 40.01
CA GLU A 216 -25.32 -17.58 40.57
C GLU A 216 -24.65 -17.50 41.94
N SER A 217 -23.64 -16.65 42.09
CA SER A 217 -22.96 -16.40 43.36
C SER A 217 -23.94 -15.90 44.43
N GLN A 218 -24.81 -14.95 44.07
CA GLN A 218 -25.87 -14.47 44.95
C GLN A 218 -26.84 -15.58 45.34
N ARG A 219 -27.24 -16.45 44.38
CA ARG A 219 -28.08 -17.62 44.67
C ARG A 219 -27.44 -18.58 45.65
N ILE A 220 -26.15 -18.91 45.45
CA ILE A 220 -25.40 -19.80 46.35
C ILE A 220 -25.30 -19.18 47.74
N SER A 221 -24.94 -17.90 47.83
CA SER A 221 -24.86 -17.15 49.10
C SER A 221 -26.19 -17.17 49.85
N MET A 222 -27.31 -16.95 49.16
CA MET A 222 -28.65 -17.01 49.75
C MET A 222 -28.98 -18.41 50.26
N MET A 223 -28.61 -19.46 49.52
CA MET A 223 -28.81 -20.86 49.93
C MET A 223 -28.01 -21.20 51.20
N ILE A 224 -26.75 -20.76 51.28
CA ILE A 224 -25.90 -20.91 52.47
C ILE A 224 -26.51 -20.18 53.67
N ALA A 225 -27.00 -18.95 53.49
CA ALA A 225 -27.63 -18.19 54.56
C ALA A 225 -28.88 -18.89 55.12
N ILE A 226 -29.73 -19.44 54.23
CA ILE A 226 -30.91 -20.21 54.63
C ILE A 226 -30.49 -21.45 55.44
N LEU A 227 -29.51 -22.22 54.97
CA LEU A 227 -29.03 -23.42 55.66
C LEU A 227 -28.42 -23.08 57.04
N SER A 228 -27.70 -21.96 57.15
CA SER A 228 -27.13 -21.49 58.42
C SER A 228 -28.22 -21.12 59.45
N GLN A 229 -29.30 -20.47 59.03
CA GLN A 229 -30.44 -20.17 59.91
C GLN A 229 -31.12 -21.44 60.44
N HIS A 230 -31.30 -22.45 59.58
CA HIS A 230 -31.90 -23.73 59.99
C HIS A 230 -30.98 -24.52 60.94
N ALA A 231 -29.67 -24.50 60.72
CA ALA A 231 -28.70 -25.13 61.62
C ALA A 231 -28.66 -24.47 63.00
N SER A 232 -28.80 -23.13 63.08
CA SER A 232 -28.85 -22.41 64.35
C SER A 232 -30.15 -22.64 65.13
N ALA A 233 -31.27 -22.92 64.46
CA ALA A 233 -32.54 -23.26 65.11
C ALA A 233 -32.59 -24.71 65.64
N ALA A 234 -31.72 -25.60 65.15
CA ALA A 234 -31.69 -27.02 65.48
C ALA A 234 -30.70 -27.40 66.60
N GLN A 235 -29.90 -26.46 67.13
CA GLN A 235 -29.08 -26.70 68.31
C GLN A 235 -29.99 -26.79 69.56
N PRO A 236 -30.06 -27.95 70.26
CA PRO A 236 -30.85 -28.06 71.47
C PRO A 236 -30.24 -27.19 72.56
N LYS A 237 -31.09 -26.52 73.35
CA LYS A 237 -30.69 -25.89 74.60
C LYS A 237 -30.25 -26.98 75.57
N GLU A 238 -29.00 -27.41 75.48
CA GLU A 238 -28.36 -28.13 76.58
C GLU A 238 -27.90 -27.12 77.62
N GLY A 239 -28.37 -27.30 78.84
CA GLY A 239 -27.90 -26.59 80.03
C GLY A 239 -28.82 -25.48 80.50
N SER A 240 -29.80 -25.87 81.32
CA SER A 240 -30.12 -25.25 82.61
C SER A 240 -31.49 -25.76 83.03
N ASP A 241 -31.53 -26.72 83.95
CA ASP A 241 -32.03 -26.45 85.29
C ASP A 241 -31.63 -27.59 86.24
N GLU A 242 -31.30 -27.15 87.44
CA GLU A 242 -30.79 -27.88 88.62
C GLU A 242 -31.77 -28.90 89.20
#